data_AF-A0AAV2YRQ2-F1
#
_entry.id   AF-A0AAV2YRQ2-F1
#
_cell.length_a   1.000
_cell.length_b   1.000
_cell.length_c   1.000
_cell.angle_alpha   90.00
_cell.angle_beta   90.00
_cell.angle_gamma   90.00
#
_symmetry.space_group_name_H-M   'P 1'
#
loop_
_entity.id
_entity.type
_entity.pdbx_description
1 polymer ?
#
loop_
_entity_poly.entity_id
_entity_poly.type
_entity_poly.pdbx_seq_one_letter_code
_entity_poly.pdbx_strand_id
1 'polypeptide(L)' 'ANRRFRFTVSELKALVAVFSLPPQFTTSAGDRVDSVEALAVVCRRLAEPLRWEVCEAEFGRSVKLLSGISAFLNCAGR' A
#
# COMPACT_ATOMS: atom_id res chain seq x y z
N ALA A 1 0.73 6.15 23.08
CA ALA A 1 -0.29 5.75 22.08
C ALA A 1 0.44 5.16 20.87
N ASN A 2 0.33 3.85 20.65
CA ASN A 2 1.03 3.17 19.57
C ASN A 2 0.22 3.33 18.27
N ARG A 3 0.48 4.41 17.51
CA ARG A 3 -0.18 4.65 16.23
C ARG A 3 0.37 3.64 15.21
N ARG A 4 -0.38 2.54 15.01
CA ARG A 4 -0.05 1.47 14.03
C ARG A 4 0.16 2.01 12.62
N PHE A 5 -0.50 3.11 12.27
CA PHE A 5 -0.34 3.83 11.00
C PHE A 5 0.34 5.17 11.25
N ARG A 6 1.41 5.45 10.49
CA ARG A 6 2.15 6.72 10.55
C ARG A 6 1.42 7.89 9.88
N PHE A 7 0.55 7.60 8.91
CA PHE A 7 -0.17 8.59 8.13
C PHE A 7 -1.67 8.44 8.30
N THR A 8 -2.37 9.56 8.33
CA THR A 8 -3.81 9.66 8.17
C THR A 8 -4.21 9.46 6.71
N VAL A 9 -5.49 9.19 6.45
CA VAL A 9 -6.02 9.05 5.08
C VAL A 9 -5.79 10.32 4.26
N SER A 10 -5.92 11.51 4.87
CA SER A 10 -5.68 12.79 4.20
C SER A 10 -4.21 12.96 3.79
N GLU A 11 -3.28 12.57 4.66
CA GLU A 11 -1.84 12.58 4.36
C GLU A 11 -1.49 11.56 3.28
N LEU A 12 -2.10 10.37 3.30
CA LEU A 12 -1.93 9.38 2.22
C LEU A 12 -2.43 9.92 0.88
N LYS A 13 -3.57 10.63 0.83
CA LYS A 13 -4.05 11.29 -0.39
C LYS A 13 -3.10 12.37 -0.88
N ALA A 14 -2.51 13.15 0.02
CA ALA A 14 -1.48 14.11 -0.33
C ALA A 14 -0.23 13.40 -0.92
N LEU A 15 0.18 12.27 -0.34
CA LEU A 15 1.28 11.46 -0.87
C LEU A 15 0.96 10.88 -2.25
N VAL A 16 -0.26 10.37 -2.48
CA VAL A 16 -0.71 9.94 -3.82
C VAL A 16 -0.48 11.05 -4.84
N ALA A 17 -0.87 12.29 -4.51
CA ALA A 17 -0.70 13.44 -5.39
C ALA A 17 0.79 13.79 -5.60
N VAL A 18 1.60 13.77 -4.54
CA VAL A 18 3.05 14.05 -4.62
C VAL A 18 3.78 13.03 -5.48
N PHE A 19 3.46 11.75 -5.32
CA PHE A 19 4.03 10.66 -6.13
C PHE A 19 3.39 10.56 -7.51
N SER A 20 2.42 11.42 -7.84
CA SER A 20 1.69 11.40 -9.12
C SER A 20 1.12 10.00 -9.44
N LEU A 21 0.69 9.26 -8.42
CA LEU A 21 0.11 7.94 -8.61
C LEU A 21 -1.29 8.09 -9.25
N PRO A 22 -1.64 7.22 -10.19
CA PRO A 22 -3.01 7.19 -10.72
C PRO A 22 -3.99 6.88 -9.57
N PRO A 23 -5.26 7.27 -9.63
CA PRO A 23 -6.22 6.98 -8.56
C PRO A 23 -6.37 5.48 -8.29
N GLN A 24 -6.26 4.66 -9.34
CA GLN A 24 -6.20 3.21 -9.26
C GLN A 24 -5.15 2.68 -10.23
N PHE A 25 -4.54 1.55 -9.92
CA PHE A 25 -3.67 0.81 -10.83
C PHE A 25 -4.00 -0.67 -10.81
N THR A 26 -3.51 -1.37 -11.83
CA THR A 26 -3.65 -2.81 -11.95
C THR A 26 -2.31 -3.46 -11.60
N THR A 27 -2.30 -4.35 -10.62
CA THR A 27 -1.10 -5.13 -10.29
C THR A 27 -0.74 -6.08 -11.44
N SER A 28 0.48 -6.62 -11.44
CA SER A 28 0.89 -7.64 -12.42
C SER A 28 0.03 -8.91 -12.39
N ALA A 29 -0.68 -9.15 -11.28
CA ALA A 29 -1.62 -10.25 -11.14
C ALA A 29 -3.01 -9.96 -11.74
N GLY A 30 -3.26 -8.74 -12.23
CA GLY A 30 -4.54 -8.32 -12.80
C GLY A 30 -5.50 -7.68 -11.80
N ASP A 31 -5.12 -7.60 -10.52
CA ASP A 31 -5.96 -7.01 -9.48
C ASP A 31 -5.98 -5.48 -9.57
N ARG A 32 -7.17 -4.88 -9.57
CA ARG A 32 -7.35 -3.43 -9.47
C ARG A 32 -7.27 -2.98 -8.01
N VAL A 33 -6.42 -1.99 -7.75
CA VAL A 33 -6.14 -1.48 -6.40
C VAL A 33 -6.22 0.04 -6.38
N ASP A 34 -6.78 0.59 -5.30
CA ASP A 34 -6.79 2.03 -5.02
C ASP A 34 -5.42 2.49 -4.51
N SER A 35 -4.92 3.62 -5.02
CA SER A 35 -3.57 4.08 -4.69
C SER A 35 -3.41 4.52 -3.23
N VAL A 36 -4.49 4.95 -2.57
CA VAL A 36 -4.47 5.29 -1.14
C VAL A 36 -4.31 4.01 -0.31
N GLU A 37 -5.07 2.96 -0.63
CA GLU A 37 -4.95 1.65 0.02
C GLU A 37 -3.55 1.06 -0.20
N ALA A 38 -3.06 1.14 -1.43
CA ALA A 38 -1.74 0.66 -1.80
C ALA A 38 -0.62 1.34 -1.00
N LEU A 39 -0.67 2.68 -0.89
CA LEU A 39 0.28 3.42 -0.07
C LEU A 39 0.13 3.11 1.42
N ALA A 40 -1.08 2.90 1.92
CA ALA A 40 -1.27 2.50 3.31
C ALA A 40 -0.55 1.18 3.64
N VAL A 41 -0.67 0.17 2.77
CA VAL A 41 0.02 -1.12 2.91
C VAL A 41 1.54 -0.96 2.90
N VAL A 42 2.07 -0.20 1.94
CA VAL A 42 3.52 0.02 1.83
C VAL A 42 4.06 0.82 3.00
N CYS A 43 3.41 1.94 3.38
CA CYS A 43 3.82 2.75 4.53
C CYS A 43 3.75 1.96 5.83
N ARG A 44 2.76 1.08 6.01
CA ARG A 44 2.64 0.21 7.18
C ARG A 44 3.84 -0.74 7.30
N ARG A 45 4.33 -1.27 6.18
CA ARG A 45 5.53 -2.13 6.13
C ARG A 45 6.85 -1.40 6.23
N LEU A 46 6.93 -0.18 5.74
CA LEU A 46 8.11 0.65 5.92
C LEU A 46 8.26 1.14 7.37
N ALA A 47 7.13 1.30 8.09
CA ALA A 47 7.15 1.63 9.50
C ALA A 47 7.61 0.45 10.37
N GLU A 48 7.26 -0.78 10.00
CA GLU A 48 7.60 -2.00 10.72
C GLU A 48 7.68 -3.20 9.74
N PRO A 49 8.75 -4.02 9.78
CA PRO A 49 8.90 -5.17 8.89
C PRO A 49 7.90 -6.27 9.25
N LEU A 50 6.68 -6.15 8.75
CA LEU A 50 5.60 -7.11 8.97
C LEU A 50 5.61 -8.24 7.93
N ARG A 51 5.19 -9.43 8.37
CA ARG A 51 4.88 -10.54 7.46
C ARG A 51 3.58 -10.26 6.70
N TRP A 52 3.42 -10.87 5.52
CA TRP A 52 2.26 -10.59 4.68
C TRP A 52 0.94 -11.06 5.30
N GLU A 53 0.97 -12.12 6.10
CA GLU A 53 -0.22 -12.68 6.77
C GLU A 53 -0.78 -11.69 7.80
N VAL A 54 0.08 -10.87 8.41
CA VAL A 54 -0.34 -9.80 9.32
C VAL A 54 -1.03 -8.68 8.54
N CYS A 55 -0.47 -8.30 7.38
CA CYS A 55 -1.11 -7.32 6.50
C CYS A 55 -2.43 -7.86 5.93
N GLU A 56 -2.53 -9.15 5.61
CA GLU A 56 -3.77 -9.78 5.17
C GLU A 56 -4.86 -9.68 6.25
N ALA A 57 -4.51 -9.93 7.51
CA ALA A 57 -5.43 -9.74 8.63
C ALA A 57 -5.79 -8.26 8.88
N GLU A 58 -4.86 -7.31 8.68
CA GLU A 58 -5.11 -5.88 8.88
C GLU A 58 -5.95 -5.24 7.74
N PHE A 59 -5.70 -5.62 6.50
CA PHE A 59 -6.29 -4.99 5.31
C PHE A 59 -7.42 -5.84 4.67
N GLY A 60 -7.58 -7.10 5.07
CA GLY A 60 -8.61 -7.99 4.52
C GLY A 60 -8.38 -8.38 3.06
N ARG A 61 -7.14 -8.25 2.56
CA ARG A 61 -6.75 -8.55 1.19
C ARG A 61 -5.80 -9.74 1.15
N SER A 62 -5.88 -10.53 0.09
CA SER A 62 -5.03 -11.71 -0.06
C SER A 62 -3.54 -11.34 -0.05
N VAL A 63 -2.69 -12.18 0.54
CA VAL A 63 -1.22 -12.03 0.50
C VAL A 63 -0.70 -11.82 -0.94
N LYS A 64 -1.31 -12.47 -1.92
CA LYS A 64 -0.94 -12.36 -3.33
C LYS A 64 -1.15 -10.93 -3.86
N LEU A 65 -2.30 -10.32 -3.52
CA LEU A 65 -2.59 -8.94 -3.90
C LEU A 65 -1.67 -7.96 -3.17
N LEU A 66 -1.48 -8.14 -1.86
CA LEU A 66 -0.63 -7.27 -1.03
C LEU A 66 0.84 -7.26 -1.47
N SER A 67 1.39 -8.44 -1.79
CA SER A 67 2.74 -8.54 -2.34
C SER A 67 2.85 -7.91 -3.74
N GLY A 68 1.82 -8.05 -4.57
CA GLY A 68 1.71 -7.38 -5.87
C GLY A 68 1.70 -5.85 -5.78
N ILE A 69 0.97 -5.28 -4.81
CA ILE A 69 0.98 -3.84 -4.50
C ILE A 69 2.40 -3.37 -4.20
N SER A 70 3.07 -4.06 -3.27
CA SER A 70 4.42 -3.66 -2.85
C SER A 70 5.42 -3.77 -3.99
N ALA A 71 5.31 -4.79 -4.84
CA ALA A 71 6.15 -4.93 -6.03
C ALA A 71 5.90 -3.80 -7.03
N PHE A 72 4.62 -3.46 -7.29
CA PHE A 72 4.26 -2.39 -8.22
C PHE A 72 4.82 -1.04 -7.77
N LEU A 73 4.56 -0.63 -6.52
CA LEU A 73 5.01 0.67 -6.02
C LEU A 73 6.54 0.75 -5.87
N ASN A 74 7.22 -0.35 -5.52
CA ASN A 74 8.68 -0.37 -5.47
C ASN A 74 9.34 -0.32 -6.86
N CYS A 75 8.66 -0.84 -7.90
CA CYS A 75 9.15 -0.79 -9.27
C CYS A 75 8.77 0.49 -10.00
N ALA A 76 7.66 1.15 -9.63
CA ALA A 76 7.21 2.41 -10.24
C ALA A 76 8.16 3.60 -9.98
N GLY A 77 9.04 3.49 -8.99
CA GLY A 77 10.09 4.48 -8.70
C GLY A 77 11.41 4.28 -9.46
N ARG A 78 11.47 3.36 -10.43
CA ARG A 78 12.64 3.12 -11.29
C ARG A 78 12.39 3.51 -12.73
#